data_AF-A0A2D3C5P8-F1
#
_entry.id   AF-A0A2D3C5P8-F1
#
_cell.length_a   1.000
_cell.length_b   1.000
_cell.length_c   1.000
_cell.angle_alpha   90.00
_cell.angle_beta   90.00
_cell.angle_gamma   90.00
#
_symmetry.space_group_name_H-M   'P 1'
#
loop_
_entity.id
_entity.type
_entity.pdbx_description
1 polymer ?
#
loop_
_entity_poly.entity_id
_entity_poly.type
_entity_poly.pdbx_seq_one_letter_code
_entity_poly.pdbx_strand_id
1 'polypeptide(L)'
;MRDIPDYYLDDFDDKKRCLRPHNIGKYMVKIAHESGLSTGEGKYNKLRTHNLRSFFIKTLHSYGYGIQDVHFLAGKSTGESYETYLTNYGTPEEAVTVLKDKYVDYMNHLMFTEKVNINLIKDRERRLEKKIAEMEIEHNKEIKMMRMESEVNNEQVKIDAITYPYQKEIEDKEYWIKEYNKYLTYGMKPIEKLTLIGTDKNKIKTTIIDGKEYVNLTTKDIDSYKRTIKILKKEKGRFEYEIERIKEPYLEKIEEIKKKYDIGE
;
A
#
# COMPACT_ATOMS: atom_id res chain seq x y z
N MET A 1 -50.81 0.52 39.33
CA MET A 1 -50.54 1.09 37.98
C MET A 1 -51.88 1.41 37.36
N ARG A 2 -52.09 2.60 36.80
CA ARG A 2 -53.33 2.90 36.05
C ARG A 2 -53.14 2.38 34.63
N ASP A 3 -54.10 1.62 34.13
CA ASP A 3 -54.09 1.05 32.78
C ASP A 3 -54.05 2.18 31.75
N ILE A 4 -53.07 2.09 30.84
CA ILE A 4 -52.94 3.03 29.73
C ILE A 4 -53.97 2.61 28.68
N PRO A 5 -54.88 3.50 28.25
CA PRO A 5 -55.91 3.15 27.26
C PRO A 5 -55.35 2.67 25.92
N ASP A 6 -55.95 1.64 25.32
CA ASP A 6 -55.45 0.97 24.10
C ASP A 6 -55.25 1.90 22.89
N TYR A 7 -56.01 3.00 22.79
CA TYR A 7 -55.84 4.00 21.73
C TYR A 7 -54.46 4.67 21.72
N TYR A 8 -53.66 4.53 22.80
CA TYR A 8 -52.28 4.99 22.85
C TYR A 8 -51.30 4.11 22.06
N LEU A 9 -51.69 2.88 21.70
CA LEU A 9 -50.86 1.93 20.95
C LEU A 9 -51.12 1.97 19.44
N ASP A 10 -52.26 2.50 19.01
CA ASP A 10 -52.74 2.40 17.63
C ASP A 10 -51.96 3.24 16.61
N ASP A 11 -51.49 4.44 16.97
CA ASP A 11 -50.89 5.36 15.97
C ASP A 11 -49.36 5.40 15.96
N PHE A 12 -48.64 4.65 16.82
CA PHE A 12 -47.17 4.78 17.01
C PHE A 12 -46.69 6.27 17.03
N ASP A 13 -47.52 7.18 17.53
CA ASP A 13 -47.44 8.58 17.13
C ASP A 13 -46.45 9.36 18.01
N ASP A 14 -45.21 9.41 17.56
CA ASP A 14 -44.17 10.30 18.08
C ASP A 14 -44.65 11.77 18.16
N LYS A 15 -45.64 12.18 17.36
CA LYS A 15 -46.24 13.53 17.43
C LYS A 15 -47.09 13.75 18.67
N LYS A 16 -47.76 12.70 19.20
CA LYS A 16 -48.59 12.78 20.42
C LYS A 16 -47.77 12.54 21.70
N ARG A 17 -46.68 11.75 21.61
CA ARG A 17 -45.77 11.44 22.73
C ARG A 17 -44.61 12.43 22.89
N CYS A 18 -44.42 13.35 21.95
CA CYS A 18 -43.34 14.33 22.00
C CYS A 18 -43.39 15.17 23.29
N LEU A 19 -42.37 14.99 24.12
CA LEU A 19 -42.11 15.89 25.23
C LEU A 19 -41.87 17.29 24.67
N ARG A 20 -42.86 18.17 24.82
CA ARG A 20 -42.71 19.57 24.43
C ARG A 20 -41.52 20.18 25.17
N PRO A 21 -40.74 21.10 24.55
CA PRO A 21 -39.59 21.72 25.20
C PRO A 21 -39.89 22.30 26.59
N HIS A 22 -41.10 22.84 26.77
CA HIS A 22 -41.57 23.30 28.08
C HIS A 22 -41.59 22.17 29.13
N ASN A 23 -42.12 20.99 28.79
CA ASN A 23 -42.21 19.85 29.70
C ASN A 23 -40.82 19.35 30.09
N ILE A 24 -39.89 19.29 29.12
CA ILE A 24 -38.47 18.96 29.37
C ILE A 24 -37.87 19.95 30.38
N GLY A 25 -38.12 21.25 30.21
CA GLY A 25 -37.66 22.27 31.14
C GLY A 25 -38.18 22.06 32.57
N LYS A 26 -39.46 21.71 32.73
CA LYS A 26 -40.06 21.37 34.04
C LYS A 26 -39.39 20.16 34.68
N TYR A 27 -39.14 19.10 33.92
CA TYR A 27 -38.44 17.91 34.42
C TYR A 27 -37.00 18.24 34.85
N MET A 28 -36.27 19.04 34.06
CA MET A 28 -34.90 19.45 34.40
C MET A 28 -34.84 20.28 35.70
N VAL A 29 -35.81 21.17 35.93
CA VAL A 29 -35.91 21.92 37.20
C VAL A 29 -36.16 20.98 38.37
N LYS A 30 -37.08 20.01 38.21
CA LYS A 30 -37.37 19.02 39.23
C LYS A 30 -36.14 18.16 39.57
N ILE A 31 -35.45 17.64 38.54
CA ILE A 31 -34.21 16.85 38.72
C ILE A 31 -33.13 17.69 39.41
N ALA A 32 -32.97 18.96 39.03
CA ALA A 32 -31.99 19.85 39.67
C ALA A 32 -32.28 20.04 41.16
N HIS A 33 -33.56 20.21 41.52
CA HIS A 33 -33.99 20.32 42.91
C HIS A 33 -33.71 19.04 43.70
N GLU A 34 -34.09 17.88 43.16
CA GLU A 34 -33.87 16.58 43.80
C GLU A 34 -32.38 16.23 43.93
N SER A 35 -31.54 16.71 43.01
CA SER A 35 -30.09 16.48 43.01
C SER A 35 -29.30 17.49 43.86
N GLY A 36 -29.97 18.45 44.53
CA GLY A 36 -29.30 19.52 45.28
C GLY A 36 -28.53 20.53 44.41
N LEU A 37 -28.81 20.55 43.11
CA LEU A 37 -28.17 21.42 42.11
C LEU A 37 -29.08 22.60 41.70
N SER A 38 -30.21 22.77 42.38
CA SER A 38 -31.11 23.91 42.17
C SER A 38 -30.43 25.21 42.55
N THR A 39 -30.67 26.24 41.75
CA THR A 39 -30.29 27.61 42.07
C THR A 39 -31.56 28.39 42.42
N GLY A 40 -31.47 29.36 43.34
CA GLY A 40 -32.62 30.17 43.76
C GLY A 40 -33.33 30.88 42.59
N GLU A 41 -34.55 31.38 42.84
CA GLU A 41 -35.37 32.06 41.84
C GLU A 41 -34.58 33.18 41.12
N GLY A 42 -34.63 33.19 39.79
CA GLY A 42 -33.87 34.12 38.95
C GLY A 42 -32.40 33.75 38.70
N LYS A 43 -31.83 32.73 39.37
CA LYS A 43 -30.46 32.25 39.11
C LYS A 43 -30.40 31.13 38.06
N TYR A 44 -29.31 31.10 37.32
CA TYR A 44 -29.03 30.21 36.20
C TYR A 44 -29.03 28.73 36.64
N ASN A 45 -30.07 27.97 36.32
CA ASN A 45 -30.13 26.53 36.64
C ASN A 45 -28.95 25.80 35.96
N LYS A 46 -28.15 25.06 36.75
CA LYS A 46 -26.97 24.32 36.28
C LYS A 46 -27.36 23.15 35.39
N LEU A 47 -28.51 22.52 35.64
CA LEU A 47 -29.07 21.43 34.83
C LEU A 47 -30.03 21.99 33.78
N ARG A 48 -29.49 22.27 32.59
CA ARG A 48 -30.22 22.68 31.38
C ARG A 48 -29.77 21.82 30.21
N THR A 49 -30.64 21.59 29.25
CA THR A 49 -30.35 20.82 28.02
C THR A 49 -29.10 21.34 27.29
N HIS A 50 -28.92 22.66 27.21
CA HIS A 50 -27.73 23.27 26.61
C HIS A 50 -26.43 22.99 27.39
N ASN A 51 -26.49 23.00 28.74
CA ASN A 51 -25.34 22.69 29.59
C ASN A 51 -24.97 21.21 29.49
N LEU A 52 -25.97 20.32 29.41
CA LEU A 52 -25.76 18.88 29.19
C LEU A 52 -25.13 18.61 27.82
N ARG A 53 -25.57 19.29 26.76
CA ARG A 53 -24.93 19.23 25.43
C ARG A 53 -23.49 19.76 25.47
N SER A 54 -23.23 20.82 26.24
CA SER A 54 -21.87 21.35 26.41
C SER A 54 -20.97 20.39 27.20
N PHE A 55 -21.50 19.74 28.22
CA PHE A 55 -20.82 18.69 28.97
C PHE A 55 -20.46 17.53 28.04
N PHE A 56 -21.43 17.03 27.25
CA PHE A 56 -21.20 16.00 26.23
C PHE A 56 -20.02 16.33 25.31
N ILE A 57 -20.04 17.51 24.69
CA ILE A 57 -18.99 17.97 23.78
C ILE A 57 -17.62 18.00 24.48
N LYS A 58 -17.55 18.54 25.70
CA LYS A 58 -16.30 18.62 26.48
C LYS A 58 -15.77 17.23 26.84
N THR A 59 -16.66 16.30 27.17
CA THR A 59 -16.26 14.95 27.50
C THR A 59 -15.70 14.24 26.27
N LEU A 60 -16.34 14.32 25.10
CA LEU A 60 -15.78 13.75 23.87
C LEU A 60 -14.38 14.31 23.57
N HIS A 61 -14.18 15.62 23.69
CA HIS A 61 -12.85 16.22 23.53
C HIS A 61 -11.82 15.69 24.52
N SER A 62 -12.20 15.48 25.78
CA SER A 62 -11.29 14.99 26.83
C SER A 62 -10.82 13.55 26.56
N TYR A 63 -11.57 12.78 25.77
CA TYR A 63 -11.22 11.43 25.33
C TYR A 63 -10.44 11.41 24.01
N GLY A 64 -9.99 12.57 23.52
CA GLY A 64 -9.14 12.67 22.32
C GLY A 64 -9.91 12.62 21.00
N TYR A 65 -11.23 12.80 21.00
CA TYR A 65 -11.99 12.86 19.76
C TYR A 65 -11.67 14.14 18.98
N GLY A 66 -11.48 13.97 17.68
CA GLY A 66 -11.29 15.08 16.76
C GLY A 66 -12.52 16.00 16.73
N ILE A 67 -12.29 17.29 16.49
CA ILE A 67 -13.36 18.30 16.46
C ILE A 67 -14.45 17.96 15.44
N GLN A 68 -14.09 17.27 14.37
CA GLN A 68 -15.00 16.82 13.33
C GLN A 68 -15.99 15.77 13.87
N ASP A 69 -15.49 14.68 14.47
CA ASP A 69 -16.31 13.64 15.08
C ASP A 69 -17.27 14.23 16.15
N VAL A 70 -16.77 15.17 16.96
CA VAL A 70 -17.55 15.85 18.00
C VAL A 70 -18.68 16.69 17.40
N HIS A 71 -18.42 17.44 16.33
CA HIS A 71 -19.42 18.26 15.67
C HIS A 71 -20.52 17.41 15.03
N PHE A 72 -20.14 16.30 14.40
CA PHE A 72 -21.06 15.33 13.82
C PHE A 72 -21.96 14.71 14.89
N LEU A 73 -21.38 14.12 15.94
CA LEU A 73 -22.14 13.47 17.01
C LEU A 73 -23.01 14.46 17.81
N ALA A 74 -22.56 15.71 17.94
CA ALA A 74 -23.33 16.76 18.59
C ALA A 74 -24.41 17.36 17.70
N GLY A 75 -24.52 17.00 16.41
CA GLY A 75 -25.48 17.59 15.47
C GLY A 75 -25.32 19.10 15.31
N LYS A 76 -24.07 19.60 15.26
CA LYS A 76 -23.80 21.01 14.94
C LYS A 76 -23.92 21.22 13.43
N SER A 77 -24.38 22.40 13.02
CA SER A 77 -24.28 22.84 11.62
C SER A 77 -22.81 22.98 11.26
N THR A 78 -22.36 22.17 10.31
CA THR A 78 -20.98 22.17 9.82
C THR A 78 -20.91 23.02 8.55
N GLY A 79 -19.83 23.77 8.37
CA GLY A 79 -19.67 24.68 7.23
C GLY A 79 -19.49 23.98 5.88
N GLU A 80 -19.28 22.67 5.88
CA GLU A 80 -19.04 21.83 4.70
C GLU A 80 -20.08 20.70 4.63
N SER A 81 -20.33 20.22 3.41
CA SER A 81 -21.30 19.17 3.13
C SER A 81 -21.01 17.90 3.95
N TYR A 82 -22.06 17.11 4.22
CA TYR A 82 -21.99 15.85 4.95
C TYR A 82 -20.88 14.90 4.44
N GLU A 83 -20.53 15.01 3.15
CA GLU A 83 -19.47 14.28 2.46
C GLU A 83 -18.07 14.51 3.04
N THR A 84 -17.74 15.71 3.54
CA THR A 84 -16.38 16.00 4.01
C THR A 84 -16.00 15.22 5.27
N TYR A 85 -16.99 14.79 6.07
CA TYR A 85 -16.79 13.98 7.28
C TYR A 85 -16.54 12.50 7.00
N LEU A 86 -16.94 12.03 5.81
CA LEU A 86 -16.90 10.61 5.44
C LEU A 86 -15.61 10.23 4.72
N THR A 87 -14.85 11.23 4.23
CA THR A 87 -13.61 11.04 3.48
C THR A 87 -12.56 10.18 4.19
N ASN A 88 -12.52 10.21 5.53
CA ASN A 88 -11.58 9.41 6.34
C ASN A 88 -12.09 8.03 6.74
N TYR A 89 -13.35 7.69 6.45
CA TYR A 89 -14.01 6.47 6.94
C TYR A 89 -14.62 5.62 5.81
N GLY A 90 -14.30 5.92 4.56
CA GLY A 90 -14.78 5.17 3.40
C GLY A 90 -16.16 5.65 2.91
N THR A 91 -17.06 4.71 2.66
CA THR A 91 -18.42 5.01 2.21
C THR A 91 -19.27 5.66 3.32
N PRO A 92 -20.34 6.40 2.98
CA PRO A 92 -21.24 7.00 3.97
C PRO A 92 -21.79 6.01 5.01
N GLU A 93 -22.13 4.80 4.59
CA GLU A 93 -22.68 3.73 5.44
C GLU A 93 -21.63 3.19 6.43
N GLU A 94 -20.39 3.03 5.99
CA GLU A 94 -19.26 2.61 6.83
C GLU A 94 -18.94 3.67 7.88
N ALA A 95 -18.87 4.93 7.48
CA ALA A 95 -18.61 6.04 8.37
C ALA A 95 -19.69 6.19 9.45
N VAL A 96 -20.98 6.06 9.09
CA VAL A 96 -22.09 6.05 10.06
C VAL A 96 -21.93 4.90 11.06
N THR A 97 -21.50 3.72 10.60
CA THR A 97 -21.27 2.55 11.47
C THR A 97 -20.11 2.80 12.43
N VAL A 98 -18.99 3.32 11.94
CA VAL A 98 -17.81 3.67 12.75
C VAL A 98 -18.16 4.73 13.81
N LEU A 99 -18.90 5.77 13.42
CA LEU A 99 -19.29 6.85 14.32
C LEU A 99 -20.33 6.38 15.36
N LYS A 100 -21.22 5.46 14.99
CA LYS A 100 -22.12 4.79 15.95
C LYS A 100 -21.36 3.95 16.97
N ASP A 101 -20.37 3.17 16.54
CA ASP A 101 -19.55 2.36 17.45
C ASP A 101 -18.77 3.25 18.42
N LYS A 102 -18.20 4.34 17.92
CA LYS A 102 -17.57 5.40 18.72
C LYS A 102 -18.54 6.04 19.73
N TYR A 103 -19.81 6.19 19.38
CA TYR A 103 -20.83 6.75 20.26
C TYR A 103 -21.23 5.77 21.38
N VAL A 104 -21.23 4.45 21.12
CA VAL A 104 -21.51 3.41 22.13
C VAL A 104 -20.51 3.46 23.28
N ASP A 105 -19.24 3.76 23.01
CA ASP A 105 -18.21 3.95 24.05
C ASP A 105 -18.58 5.03 25.07
N TYR A 106 -19.41 5.99 24.65
CA TYR A 106 -19.85 7.12 25.47
C TYR A 106 -21.27 6.99 26.05
N MET A 107 -22.11 6.10 25.51
CA MET A 107 -23.48 5.89 26.01
C MET A 107 -23.54 5.57 27.51
N ASN A 108 -22.56 4.81 28.01
CA ASN A 108 -22.45 4.47 29.42
C ASN A 108 -22.15 5.69 30.33
N HIS A 109 -21.68 6.79 29.76
CA HIS A 109 -21.42 8.05 30.46
C HIS A 109 -22.56 9.07 30.29
N LEU A 110 -23.52 8.81 29.40
CA LEU A 110 -24.70 9.65 29.16
C LEU A 110 -25.97 9.16 29.81
N MET A 111 -26.10 7.85 30.02
CA MET A 111 -27.31 7.28 30.58
C MET A 111 -27.11 6.94 32.05
N PHE A 112 -28.06 7.36 32.88
CA PHE A 112 -28.25 6.80 34.22
C PHE A 112 -28.86 5.40 34.08
N THR A 113 -28.07 4.43 33.62
CA THR A 113 -28.51 3.04 33.58
C THR A 113 -28.01 2.31 34.82
N GLU A 114 -28.93 1.83 35.65
CA GLU A 114 -28.62 0.88 36.74
C GLU A 114 -27.97 -0.42 36.21
N LYS A 115 -28.17 -0.74 34.93
CA LYS A 115 -27.60 -1.92 34.27
C LYS A 115 -27.09 -1.56 32.88
N VAL A 116 -25.79 -1.78 32.68
CA VAL A 116 -25.11 -1.68 31.38
C VAL A 116 -25.82 -2.57 30.35
N ASN A 117 -26.04 -2.06 29.12
CA ASN A 117 -26.61 -2.88 28.04
C ASN A 117 -25.57 -3.87 27.52
N ILE A 118 -25.55 -5.06 28.14
CA ILE A 118 -24.58 -6.14 27.88
C ILE A 118 -24.59 -6.59 26.41
N ASN A 119 -25.73 -6.49 25.71
CA ASN A 119 -25.83 -6.93 24.31
C ASN A 119 -25.01 -6.04 23.37
N LEU A 120 -25.03 -4.72 23.57
CA LEU A 120 -24.22 -3.78 22.78
C LEU A 120 -22.71 -4.01 22.95
N ILE A 121 -22.28 -4.40 24.16
CA ILE A 121 -20.89 -4.72 24.45
C ILE A 121 -20.47 -6.02 23.74
N LYS A 122 -21.30 -7.07 23.84
CA LYS A 122 -21.03 -8.35 23.17
C LYS A 122 -20.96 -8.22 21.65
N ASP A 123 -21.84 -7.43 21.05
CA ASP A 123 -21.81 -7.18 19.59
C ASP A 123 -20.58 -6.40 19.15
N ARG A 124 -20.02 -5.55 20.03
CA ARG A 124 -18.75 -4.86 19.79
C ARG A 124 -17.56 -5.82 19.91
N GLU A 125 -17.51 -6.63 20.97
CA GLU A 125 -16.48 -7.65 21.17
C GLU A 125 -16.39 -8.58 19.96
N ARG A 126 -17.53 -9.10 19.51
CA ARG A 126 -17.61 -9.96 18.32
C ARG A 126 -17.10 -9.28 17.04
N ARG A 127 -17.37 -7.99 16.86
CA ARG A 127 -16.88 -7.22 15.70
C ARG A 127 -15.38 -6.93 15.78
N LEU A 128 -14.86 -6.67 16.99
CA LEU A 128 -13.42 -6.50 17.22
C LEU A 128 -12.66 -7.81 17.02
N GLU A 129 -13.15 -8.94 17.55
CA GLU A 129 -12.58 -10.27 17.32
C GLU A 129 -12.51 -10.61 15.84
N LYS A 130 -13.59 -10.32 15.08
CA LYS A 130 -13.59 -10.51 13.63
C LYS A 130 -12.51 -9.68 12.94
N LYS A 131 -12.37 -8.40 13.30
CA LYS A 131 -11.33 -7.52 12.73
C LYS A 131 -9.92 -8.00 13.08
N ILE A 132 -9.70 -8.45 14.31
CA ILE A 132 -8.40 -9.00 14.74
C ILE A 132 -8.07 -10.25 13.92
N ALA A 133 -9.04 -11.17 13.75
CA ALA A 133 -8.85 -12.36 12.94
C ALA A 133 -8.57 -12.03 11.46
N GLU A 134 -9.28 -11.05 10.89
CA GLU A 134 -9.03 -10.56 9.52
C GLU A 134 -7.61 -9.98 9.38
N MET A 135 -7.16 -9.17 10.34
CA MET A 135 -5.78 -8.64 10.36
C MET A 135 -4.73 -9.73 10.53
N GLU A 136 -4.97 -10.73 11.37
CA GLU A 136 -4.05 -11.86 11.54
C GLU A 136 -3.93 -12.71 10.27
N ILE A 137 -5.04 -12.93 9.56
CA ILE A 137 -5.03 -13.61 8.27
C ILE A 137 -4.21 -12.81 7.25
N GLU A 138 -4.44 -11.50 7.17
CA GLU A 138 -3.71 -10.62 6.25
C GLU A 138 -2.21 -10.58 6.57
N HIS A 139 -1.85 -10.42 7.84
CA HIS A 139 -0.45 -10.42 8.28
C HIS A 139 0.25 -11.75 7.99
N ASN A 140 -0.44 -12.89 8.20
CA ASN A 140 0.12 -14.20 7.87
C ASN A 140 0.31 -14.39 6.36
N LYS A 141 -0.59 -13.86 5.52
CA LYS A 141 -0.41 -13.83 4.06
C LYS A 141 0.83 -13.01 3.68
N GLU A 142 1.01 -11.85 4.30
CA GLU A 142 2.17 -10.99 4.06
C GLU A 142 3.49 -11.68 4.42
N ILE A 143 3.57 -12.30 5.61
CA ILE A 143 4.75 -13.09 6.03
C ILE A 143 5.02 -14.23 5.03
N LYS A 144 3.97 -14.90 4.56
CA LYS A 144 4.09 -15.99 3.58
C LYS A 144 4.69 -15.47 2.26
N MET A 145 4.24 -14.31 1.77
CA MET A 145 4.80 -13.69 0.57
C MET A 145 6.27 -13.28 0.78
N MET A 146 6.62 -12.62 1.88
CA MET A 146 8.01 -12.22 2.15
C MET A 146 8.97 -13.43 2.16
N ARG A 147 8.53 -14.57 2.72
CA ARG A 147 9.32 -15.81 2.70
C ARG A 147 9.50 -16.36 1.29
N MET A 148 8.43 -16.36 0.50
CA MET A 148 8.49 -16.76 -0.91
C MET A 148 9.48 -15.89 -1.70
N GLU A 149 9.37 -14.57 -1.57
CA GLU A 149 10.25 -13.61 -2.26
C GLU A 149 11.73 -13.82 -1.88
N SER A 150 12.00 -14.03 -0.59
CA SER A 150 13.35 -14.31 -0.10
C SER A 150 13.92 -15.62 -0.69
N GLU A 151 13.12 -16.69 -0.72
CA GLU A 151 13.53 -17.98 -1.33
C GLU A 151 13.78 -17.84 -2.83
N VAL A 152 12.91 -17.15 -3.58
CA VAL A 152 13.09 -16.89 -5.02
C VAL A 152 14.35 -16.05 -5.26
N ASN A 153 14.56 -14.99 -4.48
CA ASN A 153 15.72 -14.13 -4.61
C ASN A 153 17.03 -14.90 -4.37
N ASN A 154 17.06 -15.83 -3.39
CA ASN A 154 18.22 -16.68 -3.15
C ASN A 154 18.57 -17.57 -4.34
N GLU A 155 17.58 -18.13 -5.04
CA GLU A 155 17.84 -18.89 -6.27
C GLU A 155 18.29 -17.99 -7.42
N GLN A 156 17.72 -16.79 -7.56
CA GLN A 156 18.13 -15.82 -8.57
C GLN A 156 19.59 -15.38 -8.39
N VAL A 157 20.01 -15.10 -7.16
CA VAL A 157 21.41 -14.76 -6.84
C VAL A 157 22.37 -15.89 -7.23
N LYS A 158 21.96 -17.16 -7.07
CA LYS A 158 22.78 -18.30 -7.51
C LYS A 158 22.88 -18.37 -9.03
N ILE A 159 21.77 -18.16 -9.75
CA ILE A 159 21.78 -18.08 -11.22
C ILE A 159 22.74 -16.98 -11.66
N ASP A 160 22.61 -15.79 -11.10
CA ASP A 160 23.40 -14.63 -11.50
C ASP A 160 24.90 -14.87 -11.23
N ALA A 161 25.25 -15.40 -10.05
CA ALA A 161 26.63 -15.71 -9.71
C ALA A 161 27.28 -16.72 -10.69
N ILE A 162 26.53 -17.72 -11.14
CA ILE A 162 27.05 -18.75 -12.07
C ILE A 162 27.06 -18.22 -13.51
N THR A 163 26.06 -17.44 -13.91
CA THR A 163 25.90 -16.98 -15.30
C THR A 163 26.69 -15.71 -15.63
N TYR A 164 27.07 -14.92 -14.63
CA TYR A 164 27.79 -13.65 -14.79
C TYR A 164 29.08 -13.76 -15.63
N PRO A 165 29.98 -14.75 -15.42
CA PRO A 165 31.18 -14.88 -16.25
C PRO A 165 30.84 -15.12 -17.73
N TYR A 166 29.80 -15.90 -18.01
CA TYR A 166 29.35 -16.17 -19.37
C TYR A 166 28.74 -14.93 -20.04
N GLN A 167 27.98 -14.14 -19.28
CA GLN A 167 27.45 -12.87 -19.76
C GLN A 167 28.57 -11.91 -20.15
N LYS A 168 29.63 -11.81 -19.32
CA LYS A 168 30.83 -11.02 -19.66
C LYS A 168 31.51 -11.50 -20.93
N GLU A 169 31.68 -12.81 -21.07
CA GLU A 169 32.25 -13.41 -22.28
C GLU A 169 31.40 -13.18 -23.54
N ILE A 170 30.08 -13.07 -23.40
CA ILE A 170 29.16 -12.70 -24.50
C ILE A 170 29.35 -11.23 -24.86
N GLU A 171 29.33 -10.32 -23.89
CA GLU A 171 29.54 -8.88 -24.09
C GLU A 171 30.84 -8.59 -24.84
N ASP A 172 31.94 -9.23 -24.41
CA ASP A 172 33.25 -9.09 -25.06
C ASP A 172 33.23 -9.57 -26.51
N LYS A 173 32.56 -10.71 -26.79
CA LYS A 173 32.43 -11.23 -28.15
C LYS A 173 31.59 -10.33 -29.03
N GLU A 174 30.48 -9.79 -28.51
CA GLU A 174 29.64 -8.83 -29.22
C GLU A 174 30.41 -7.58 -29.60
N TYR A 175 31.20 -7.05 -28.67
CA TYR A 175 32.08 -5.91 -28.91
C TYR A 175 33.05 -6.20 -30.07
N TRP A 176 33.76 -7.33 -30.05
CA TRP A 176 34.71 -7.67 -31.11
C TRP A 176 34.03 -7.96 -32.46
N ILE A 177 32.88 -8.62 -32.46
CA ILE A 177 32.08 -8.81 -33.67
C ILE A 177 31.71 -7.45 -34.28
N LYS A 178 31.25 -6.50 -33.46
CA LYS A 178 30.89 -5.15 -33.89
C LYS A 178 32.10 -4.41 -34.46
N GLU A 179 33.24 -4.45 -33.78
CA GLU A 179 34.48 -3.83 -34.21
C GLU A 179 35.00 -4.40 -35.54
N TYR A 180 35.01 -5.74 -35.70
CA TYR A 180 35.47 -6.34 -36.96
C TYR A 180 34.52 -6.07 -38.12
N ASN A 181 33.20 -6.06 -37.89
CA ASN A 181 32.25 -5.64 -38.91
C ASN A 181 32.49 -4.19 -39.33
N LYS A 182 32.78 -3.29 -38.36
CA LYS A 182 33.12 -1.90 -38.64
C LYS A 182 34.31 -1.80 -39.61
N TYR A 183 35.38 -2.56 -39.38
CA TYR A 183 36.54 -2.55 -40.28
C TYR A 183 36.21 -3.10 -41.67
N LEU A 184 35.43 -4.17 -41.75
CA LEU A 184 34.99 -4.72 -43.02
C LEU A 184 34.13 -3.73 -43.82
N THR A 185 33.26 -2.97 -43.15
CA THR A 185 32.41 -1.95 -43.78
C THR A 185 33.22 -0.78 -44.32
N TYR A 186 34.18 -0.27 -43.55
CA TYR A 186 35.01 0.86 -43.99
C TYR A 186 36.19 0.47 -44.88
N GLY A 187 36.50 -0.82 -44.99
CA GLY A 187 37.69 -1.30 -45.69
C GLY A 187 39.01 -0.86 -45.04
N MET A 188 38.97 -0.45 -43.77
CA MET A 188 40.08 0.18 -43.05
C MET A 188 40.14 -0.27 -41.58
N LYS A 189 41.34 -0.36 -41.00
CA LYS A 189 41.57 -0.63 -39.56
C LYS A 189 42.52 0.39 -38.94
N PRO A 190 42.38 0.72 -37.63
CA PRO A 190 43.27 1.65 -36.96
C PRO A 190 44.71 1.10 -36.91
N ILE A 191 45.69 1.97 -37.12
CA ILE A 191 47.12 1.61 -37.21
C ILE A 191 47.65 1.02 -35.90
N GLU A 192 47.10 1.45 -34.77
CA GLU A 192 47.44 0.96 -33.41
C GLU A 192 47.16 -0.54 -33.25
N LYS A 193 46.27 -1.11 -34.07
CA LYS A 193 45.95 -2.55 -34.05
C LYS A 193 46.79 -3.37 -35.04
N LEU A 194 47.83 -2.79 -35.66
CA LEU A 194 48.82 -3.54 -36.45
C LEU A 194 49.91 -4.10 -35.53
N THR A 195 50.07 -5.42 -35.53
CA THR A 195 51.28 -6.09 -35.04
C THR A 195 52.43 -5.81 -36.02
N LEU A 196 53.18 -4.74 -35.75
CA LEU A 196 54.34 -4.35 -36.54
C LEU A 196 55.55 -5.23 -36.18
N ILE A 197 55.58 -6.44 -36.72
CA ILE A 197 56.78 -7.27 -36.67
C ILE A 197 57.54 -7.05 -37.98
N GLY A 198 58.59 -6.21 -37.94
CA GLY A 198 59.56 -6.05 -39.03
C GLY A 198 59.14 -5.19 -40.23
N THR A 199 57.97 -4.54 -40.20
CA THR A 199 57.52 -3.66 -41.30
C THR A 199 57.91 -2.21 -41.04
N ASP A 200 58.66 -1.64 -41.98
CA ASP A 200 59.08 -0.24 -41.96
C ASP A 200 57.85 0.68 -42.04
N LYS A 201 57.52 1.38 -40.95
CA LYS A 201 56.30 2.21 -40.81
C LYS A 201 56.16 3.23 -41.96
N ASN A 202 57.29 3.65 -42.53
CA ASN A 202 57.38 4.63 -43.61
C ASN A 202 56.86 4.14 -44.98
N LYS A 203 56.50 2.86 -45.15
CA LYS A 203 55.95 2.30 -46.40
C LYS A 203 54.45 2.06 -46.39
N ILE A 204 53.77 2.29 -45.26
CA ILE A 204 52.35 1.99 -45.11
C ILE A 204 51.55 3.26 -45.47
N LYS A 205 50.72 3.19 -46.52
CA LYS A 205 49.78 4.28 -46.83
C LYS A 205 48.68 4.31 -45.77
N THR A 206 48.62 5.41 -45.03
CA THR A 206 47.62 5.66 -44.00
C THR A 206 46.60 6.71 -44.44
N THR A 207 45.40 6.64 -43.86
CA THR A 207 44.34 7.65 -43.99
C THR A 207 44.00 8.14 -42.60
N ILE A 208 43.94 9.46 -42.39
CA ILE A 208 43.54 10.04 -41.11
C ILE A 208 42.03 10.32 -41.13
N ILE A 209 41.30 9.74 -40.18
CA ILE A 209 39.87 10.00 -39.98
C ILE A 209 39.69 10.36 -38.50
N ASP A 210 39.10 11.52 -38.21
CA ASP A 210 38.86 12.03 -36.84
C ASP A 210 40.12 12.02 -35.95
N GLY A 211 41.27 12.38 -36.52
CA GLY A 211 42.55 12.43 -35.79
C GLY A 211 43.18 11.05 -35.51
N LYS A 212 42.62 9.97 -36.04
CA LYS A 212 43.17 8.61 -35.92
C LYS A 212 43.68 8.11 -37.27
N GLU A 213 44.83 7.43 -37.25
CA GLU A 213 45.42 6.83 -38.45
C GLU A 213 44.82 5.45 -38.73
N TYR A 214 44.42 5.25 -39.98
CA TYR A 214 43.85 4.01 -40.49
C TYR A 214 44.68 3.47 -41.65
N VAL A 215 44.66 2.15 -41.83
CA VAL A 215 45.30 1.43 -42.93
C VAL A 215 44.25 0.63 -43.68
N ASN A 216 44.32 0.65 -45.01
CA ASN A 216 43.45 -0.15 -45.87
C ASN A 216 43.63 -1.64 -45.58
N LEU A 217 42.51 -2.37 -45.54
CA LEU A 217 42.54 -3.81 -45.37
C LEU A 217 43.08 -4.50 -46.62
N THR A 218 43.97 -5.47 -46.41
CA THR A 218 44.34 -6.42 -47.47
C THR A 218 43.24 -7.47 -47.65
N THR A 219 43.23 -8.17 -48.78
CA THR A 219 42.35 -9.33 -48.98
C THR A 219 42.50 -10.38 -47.88
N LYS A 220 43.75 -10.61 -47.42
CA LYS A 220 44.06 -11.50 -46.30
C LYS A 220 43.46 -11.02 -44.98
N ASP A 221 43.46 -9.72 -44.71
CA ASP A 221 42.81 -9.14 -43.52
C ASP A 221 41.30 -9.35 -43.56
N ILE A 222 40.67 -9.11 -44.73
CA ILE A 222 39.23 -9.28 -44.93
C ILE A 222 38.82 -10.74 -44.65
N ASP A 223 39.52 -11.71 -45.24
CA ASP A 223 39.25 -13.13 -45.02
C ASP A 223 39.54 -13.57 -43.59
N SER A 224 40.55 -12.98 -42.96
CA SER A 224 40.83 -13.21 -41.53
C SER A 224 39.67 -12.74 -40.67
N TYR A 225 39.21 -11.50 -40.82
CA TYR A 225 38.11 -10.95 -40.01
C TYR A 225 36.79 -11.69 -40.24
N LYS A 226 36.46 -12.06 -41.48
CA LYS A 226 35.28 -12.89 -41.76
C LYS A 226 35.32 -14.23 -41.02
N ARG A 227 36.48 -14.89 -41.00
CA ARG A 227 36.68 -16.14 -40.25
C ARG A 227 36.58 -15.91 -38.74
N THR A 228 37.23 -14.88 -38.21
CA THR A 228 37.18 -14.54 -36.78
C THR A 228 35.75 -14.23 -36.33
N ILE A 229 34.99 -13.42 -37.09
CA ILE A 229 33.58 -13.14 -36.78
C ILE A 229 32.74 -14.42 -36.73
N LYS A 230 32.96 -15.35 -37.66
CA LYS A 230 32.25 -16.64 -37.68
C LYS A 230 32.54 -17.47 -36.42
N ILE A 231 33.80 -17.50 -35.97
CA ILE A 231 34.20 -18.18 -34.74
C ILE A 231 33.55 -17.52 -33.52
N LEU A 232 33.66 -16.19 -33.39
CA LEU A 232 33.09 -15.44 -32.27
C LEU A 232 31.57 -15.61 -32.17
N LYS A 233 30.85 -15.60 -33.31
CA LYS A 233 29.40 -15.87 -33.32
C LYS A 233 29.06 -17.27 -32.83
N LYS A 234 29.85 -18.28 -33.21
CA LYS A 234 29.65 -19.66 -32.76
C LYS A 234 29.91 -19.79 -31.25
N GLU A 235 30.98 -19.17 -30.75
CA GLU A 235 31.31 -19.19 -29.32
C GLU A 235 30.29 -18.42 -28.49
N LYS A 236 29.83 -17.26 -28.98
CA LYS A 236 28.72 -16.52 -28.37
C LYS A 236 27.49 -17.41 -28.22
N GLY A 237 27.05 -18.05 -29.30
CA GLY A 237 25.88 -18.94 -29.26
C GLY A 237 26.06 -20.14 -28.33
N ARG A 238 27.29 -20.66 -28.19
CA ARG A 238 27.61 -21.69 -27.20
C ARG A 238 27.40 -21.18 -25.77
N PHE A 239 27.88 -19.98 -25.44
CA PHE A 239 27.71 -19.41 -24.11
C PHE A 239 26.26 -19.04 -23.80
N GLU A 240 25.50 -18.55 -24.77
CA GLU A 240 24.05 -18.35 -24.63
C GLU A 240 23.34 -19.67 -24.30
N TYR A 241 23.69 -20.75 -25.01
CA TYR A 241 23.15 -22.08 -24.72
C TYR A 241 23.55 -22.61 -23.34
N GLU A 242 24.81 -22.41 -22.91
CA GLU A 242 25.27 -22.82 -21.58
C GLU A 242 24.52 -22.06 -20.47
N ILE A 243 24.25 -20.75 -20.64
CA ILE A 243 23.45 -19.96 -19.70
C ILE A 243 22.03 -20.53 -19.57
N GLU A 244 21.35 -20.82 -20.69
CA GLU A 244 19.99 -21.36 -20.65
C GLU A 244 19.94 -22.72 -19.95
N ARG A 245 20.88 -23.61 -20.24
CA ARG A 245 21.01 -24.91 -19.56
C ARG A 245 21.28 -24.77 -18.05
N ILE A 246 22.05 -23.76 -17.65
CA ILE A 246 22.31 -23.46 -16.24
C ILE A 246 21.04 -22.96 -15.55
N LYS A 247 20.25 -22.09 -16.21
CA LYS A 247 19.03 -21.49 -15.65
C LYS A 247 17.91 -22.52 -15.46
N GLU A 248 17.73 -23.42 -16.42
CA GLU A 248 16.62 -24.39 -16.47
C GLU A 248 16.29 -25.05 -15.11
N PRO A 249 17.23 -25.72 -14.41
CA PRO A 249 16.94 -26.37 -13.12
C PRO A 249 16.62 -25.40 -11.98
N TYR A 250 17.06 -24.13 -12.06
CA TYR A 250 16.74 -23.13 -11.05
C TYR A 250 15.38 -22.48 -11.30
N LEU A 251 14.99 -22.32 -12.57
CA LEU A 251 13.66 -21.86 -12.94
C LEU A 251 12.59 -22.87 -12.49
N GLU A 252 12.84 -24.16 -12.66
CA GLU A 252 11.97 -25.22 -12.13
C GLU A 252 11.82 -25.11 -10.60
N LYS A 253 12.92 -24.93 -9.87
CA LYS A 253 12.88 -24.71 -8.41
C LYS A 253 12.13 -23.45 -8.01
N ILE A 254 12.29 -22.35 -8.76
CA ILE A 254 11.56 -21.10 -8.51
C ILE A 254 10.06 -21.33 -8.70
N GLU A 255 9.65 -22.11 -9.72
CA GLU A 255 8.25 -22.50 -9.89
C GLU A 255 7.74 -23.39 -8.75
N GLU A 256 8.54 -24.34 -8.27
CA GLU A 256 8.19 -25.17 -7.11
C GLU A 256 8.01 -24.35 -5.84
N ILE A 257 8.90 -23.37 -5.60
CA ILE A 257 8.80 -22.42 -4.50
C ILE A 257 7.48 -21.65 -4.62
N LYS A 258 7.18 -21.07 -5.79
CA LYS A 258 5.92 -20.36 -6.02
C LYS A 258 4.70 -21.26 -5.77
N LYS A 259 4.68 -22.50 -6.27
CA LYS A 259 3.60 -23.47 -6.03
C LYS A 259 3.44 -23.86 -4.55
N LYS A 260 4.54 -24.02 -3.81
CA LYS A 260 4.52 -24.26 -2.35
C LYS A 260 3.86 -23.11 -1.60
N TYR A 261 4.05 -21.89 -2.09
CA TYR A 261 3.53 -20.68 -1.48
C TYR A 261 2.17 -20.25 -2.03
N ASP A 262 1.74 -20.79 -3.17
CA ASP A 262 0.41 -20.61 -3.75
C ASP A 262 -0.64 -21.10 -2.75
N ILE A 263 -1.29 -20.14 -2.09
CA ILE A 263 -2.45 -20.40 -1.24
C ILE A 263 -3.62 -20.42 -2.21
N GLY A 264 -4.19 -21.59 -2.48
CA GLY A 264 -5.51 -21.66 -3.10
C GLY A 264 -6.45 -20.73 -2.33
N GLU A 265 -7.17 -19.88 -3.07
CA GLU A 265 -8.11 -18.85 -2.57
C GLU A 265 -9.00 -19.33 -1.43
#